data_AF-A0A0Q7AXM6-F1
#
_entry.id   AF-A0A0Q7AXM6-F1
#
_cell.length_a   1.000
_cell.length_b   1.000
_cell.length_c   1.000
_cell.angle_alpha   90.00
_cell.angle_beta   90.00
_cell.angle_gamma   90.00
#
_symmetry.space_group_name_H-M   'P 1'
#
loop_
_entity.id
_entity.type
_entity.pdbx_description
1 polymer ?
#
loop_
_entity_poly.entity_id
_entity_poly.type
_entity_poly.pdbx_seq_one_letter_code
_entity_poly.pdbx_strand_id
1 'polypeptide(L)'
;MATLGLAAAVRVAAAPAVLTAVSDTPRAFGYTVGDVVSRRVALQVPDGLTLDEDSLPRAGSRGRALELQRVVLRRSLFGVPQSLQLDYQVFLAPREVRVLEMPVVELRFSGTPRAQTLRIDAWPVTVGPLAPAEASPRDGLGEMRPDRAPPLLDTAPTRTRLVFELVVIALLLAYLAQVYLVLPWSSRRRRPFGRAWAALRALPAQPDAGQRRAAFERLHAALNETAGEVLFEPGLDDFVARRPRFAALREDLAHFFARSRAEFFGGGGGAGDARWLVELCRRCRDVERGAA
;
A
#
# COMPACT_ATOMS: atom_id res chain seq x y z
N MET A 1 -9.14 -81.52 46.35
CA MET A 1 -8.56 -80.28 45.79
C MET A 1 -8.31 -80.48 44.30
N ALA A 2 -8.90 -79.59 43.50
CA ALA A 2 -8.62 -79.25 42.10
C ALA A 2 -8.44 -80.38 41.06
N THR A 3 -9.54 -80.70 40.39
CA THR A 3 -9.60 -81.36 39.08
C THR A 3 -9.10 -80.40 37.98
N LEU A 4 -8.04 -80.79 37.26
CA LEU A 4 -7.54 -80.08 36.07
C LEU A 4 -8.42 -80.45 34.86
N GLY A 5 -9.29 -79.54 34.46
CA GLY A 5 -10.13 -79.65 33.26
C GLY A 5 -9.37 -79.22 32.01
N LEU A 6 -9.27 -80.15 31.05
CA LEU A 6 -8.73 -79.95 29.71
C LEU A 6 -9.71 -79.09 28.89
N ALA A 7 -9.40 -77.82 28.66
CA ALA A 7 -10.20 -76.95 27.80
C ALA A 7 -9.85 -77.17 26.32
N ALA A 8 -10.67 -77.96 25.63
CA ALA A 8 -10.61 -78.09 24.18
C ALA A 8 -11.02 -76.78 23.52
N ALA A 9 -10.07 -76.09 22.90
CA ALA A 9 -10.33 -74.91 22.08
C ALA A 9 -11.06 -75.34 20.80
N VAL A 10 -12.38 -75.19 20.78
CA VAL A 10 -13.19 -75.29 19.57
C VAL A 10 -12.78 -74.13 18.66
N ARG A 11 -11.94 -74.40 17.65
CA ARG A 11 -11.78 -73.52 16.51
C ARG A 11 -13.09 -73.54 15.73
N VAL A 12 -13.93 -72.52 15.94
CA VAL A 12 -14.99 -72.21 15.00
C VAL A 12 -14.29 -71.79 13.71
N ALA A 13 -14.30 -72.68 12.72
CA ALA A 13 -13.87 -72.35 11.37
C ALA A 13 -14.81 -71.25 10.87
N ALA A 14 -14.28 -70.02 10.75
CA ALA A 14 -14.97 -68.96 10.03
C ALA A 14 -15.24 -69.49 8.63
N ALA A 15 -16.50 -69.42 8.18
CA ALA A 15 -16.87 -69.72 6.81
C ALA A 15 -15.94 -68.96 5.86
N PRO A 16 -15.54 -69.54 4.71
CA PRO A 16 -14.66 -68.86 3.78
C PRO A 16 -15.25 -67.50 3.45
N ALA A 17 -14.56 -66.43 3.84
CA ALA A 17 -14.95 -65.09 3.46
C ALA A 17 -15.01 -65.05 1.94
N VAL A 18 -16.14 -64.61 1.39
CA VAL A 18 -16.32 -64.44 -0.05
C VAL A 18 -16.00 -63.00 -0.38
N LEU A 19 -15.28 -62.76 -1.47
CA LEU A 19 -15.02 -61.43 -1.98
C LEU A 19 -16.36 -60.78 -2.35
N THR A 20 -16.79 -59.78 -1.57
CA THR A 20 -18.06 -59.09 -1.79
C THR A 20 -17.90 -57.57 -1.72
N ALA A 21 -18.72 -56.88 -2.49
CA ALA A 21 -18.88 -55.43 -2.44
C ALA A 21 -20.31 -55.11 -2.04
N VAL A 22 -20.47 -54.21 -1.07
CA VAL A 22 -21.76 -53.62 -0.73
C VAL A 22 -21.66 -52.12 -1.05
N SER A 23 -22.33 -51.70 -2.11
CA SER A 23 -22.43 -50.29 -2.47
C SER A 23 -23.50 -49.62 -1.63
N ASP A 24 -23.24 -48.39 -1.18
CA ASP A 24 -24.32 -47.49 -0.80
C ASP A 24 -25.16 -47.13 -2.03
N THR A 25 -26.39 -46.71 -1.76
CA THR A 25 -27.32 -46.19 -2.76
C THR A 25 -27.36 -44.68 -2.59
N PRO A 26 -26.47 -43.92 -3.27
CA PRO A 26 -26.54 -42.47 -3.21
C PRO A 26 -27.91 -42.02 -3.74
N ARG A 27 -28.31 -40.80 -3.40
CA ARG A 27 -29.54 -40.20 -3.92
C ARG A 27 -29.54 -40.40 -5.45
N ALA A 28 -30.67 -40.82 -6.01
CA ALA A 28 -30.77 -41.12 -7.44
C ALA A 28 -31.34 -39.96 -8.27
N PHE A 29 -31.70 -38.84 -7.63
CA PHE A 29 -32.39 -37.71 -8.27
C PHE A 29 -32.00 -36.37 -7.66
N GLY A 30 -32.42 -35.27 -8.30
CA GLY A 30 -32.19 -33.92 -7.80
C GLY A 30 -30.73 -33.48 -7.93
N TYR A 31 -30.04 -33.93 -8.97
CA TYR A 31 -28.74 -33.41 -9.35
C TYR A 31 -28.89 -32.44 -10.51
N THR A 32 -28.03 -31.43 -10.55
CA THR A 32 -27.85 -30.50 -11.65
C THR A 32 -26.38 -30.44 -12.05
N VAL A 33 -26.05 -29.76 -13.15
CA VAL A 33 -24.66 -29.61 -13.58
C VAL A 33 -23.82 -28.93 -12.49
N GLY A 34 -22.61 -29.42 -12.28
CA GLY A 34 -21.70 -28.98 -11.23
C GLY A 34 -21.80 -29.79 -9.94
N ASP A 35 -22.91 -30.50 -9.70
CA ASP A 35 -23.08 -31.31 -8.50
C ASP A 35 -22.13 -32.51 -8.48
N VAL A 36 -21.82 -32.97 -7.26
CA VAL A 36 -20.98 -34.15 -7.01
C VAL A 36 -21.82 -35.28 -6.44
N VAL A 37 -21.75 -36.43 -7.10
CA VAL A 37 -22.34 -37.71 -6.69
C VAL A 37 -21.25 -38.56 -6.05
N SER A 38 -21.32 -38.76 -4.74
CA SER A 38 -20.41 -39.63 -4.00
C SER A 38 -21.01 -41.02 -3.85
N ARG A 39 -20.27 -42.04 -4.27
CA ARG A 39 -20.63 -43.46 -4.09
C ARG A 39 -19.59 -44.15 -3.24
N ARG A 40 -20.01 -44.78 -2.14
CA ARG A 40 -19.16 -45.53 -1.23
C ARG A 40 -19.45 -47.01 -1.35
N VAL A 41 -18.41 -47.78 -1.58
CA VAL A 41 -18.47 -49.24 -1.66
C VAL A 41 -17.69 -49.81 -0.49
N ALA A 42 -18.38 -50.55 0.39
CA ALA A 42 -17.76 -51.37 1.41
C ALA A 42 -17.26 -52.66 0.78
N LEU A 43 -16.00 -53.00 1.04
CA LEU A 43 -15.31 -54.16 0.48
C LEU A 43 -15.08 -55.17 1.60
N GLN A 44 -15.54 -56.41 1.40
CA GLN A 44 -15.15 -57.54 2.23
C GLN A 44 -14.18 -58.39 1.42
N VAL A 45 -12.89 -58.31 1.80
CA VAL A 45 -11.81 -58.98 1.09
C VAL A 45 -11.30 -60.14 1.95
N PRO A 46 -11.35 -61.39 1.44
CA PRO A 46 -10.83 -62.56 2.13
C PRO A 46 -9.32 -62.47 2.37
N ASP A 47 -8.85 -63.13 3.43
CA ASP A 47 -7.42 -63.20 3.74
C ASP A 47 -6.63 -63.83 2.58
N GLY A 48 -5.45 -63.29 2.30
CA GLY A 48 -4.56 -63.76 1.23
C GLY A 48 -4.85 -63.18 -0.16
N LEU A 49 -5.88 -62.35 -0.32
CA LEU A 49 -6.12 -61.57 -1.53
C LEU A 49 -5.61 -60.13 -1.40
N THR A 50 -4.88 -59.70 -2.42
CA THR A 50 -4.33 -58.35 -2.56
C THR A 50 -4.97 -57.63 -3.75
N LEU A 51 -5.41 -56.39 -3.54
CA LEU A 51 -5.95 -55.56 -4.62
C LEU A 51 -4.82 -55.16 -5.57
N ASP A 52 -5.05 -55.36 -6.87
CA ASP A 52 -4.22 -54.78 -7.92
C ASP A 52 -4.57 -53.28 -8.05
N GLU A 53 -3.65 -52.40 -7.67
CA GLU A 53 -3.87 -50.96 -7.70
C GLU A 53 -4.12 -50.41 -9.11
N ASP A 54 -3.63 -51.08 -10.16
CA ASP A 54 -3.89 -50.69 -11.55
C ASP A 54 -5.34 -50.95 -11.98
N SER A 55 -6.09 -51.76 -11.22
CA SER A 55 -7.52 -51.96 -11.43
C SER A 55 -8.39 -50.82 -10.87
N LEU A 56 -7.81 -49.92 -10.06
CA LEU A 56 -8.56 -48.77 -9.56
C LEU A 56 -8.89 -47.82 -10.72
N PRO A 57 -10.13 -47.28 -10.76
CA PRO A 57 -10.48 -46.31 -11.77
C PRO A 57 -9.63 -45.06 -11.55
N ARG A 58 -9.05 -44.51 -12.63
CA ARG A 58 -8.29 -43.26 -12.58
C ARG A 58 -9.22 -42.05 -12.63
N ALA A 59 -8.81 -40.94 -12.04
CA ALA A 59 -9.55 -39.69 -12.19
C ALA A 59 -9.63 -39.28 -13.67
N GLY A 60 -10.73 -38.63 -14.05
CA GLY A 60 -10.95 -38.10 -15.38
C GLY A 60 -12.33 -38.38 -15.96
N SER A 61 -12.53 -37.88 -17.18
CA SER A 61 -13.79 -37.90 -17.90
C SER A 61 -14.31 -39.33 -18.14
N ARG A 62 -15.59 -39.53 -17.84
CA ARG A 62 -16.37 -40.74 -18.13
C ARG A 62 -17.43 -40.39 -19.17
N GLY A 63 -16.94 -40.17 -20.39
CA GLY A 63 -17.73 -39.61 -21.47
C GLY A 63 -18.01 -38.13 -21.26
N ARG A 64 -19.08 -37.61 -21.85
CA ARG A 64 -19.37 -36.16 -21.82
C ARG A 64 -20.18 -35.70 -20.61
N ALA A 65 -20.64 -36.63 -19.78
CA ALA A 65 -21.67 -36.33 -18.78
C ALA A 65 -21.20 -36.39 -17.33
N LEU A 66 -20.29 -37.32 -17.03
CA LEU A 66 -19.74 -37.52 -15.70
C LEU A 66 -18.22 -37.46 -15.77
N GLU A 67 -17.60 -36.92 -14.73
CA GLU A 67 -16.15 -36.96 -14.54
C GLU A 67 -15.83 -37.50 -13.15
N LEU A 68 -14.95 -38.49 -13.08
CA LEU A 68 -14.48 -39.02 -11.80
C LEU A 68 -13.41 -38.07 -11.25
N GLN A 69 -13.78 -37.24 -10.29
CA GLN A 69 -12.87 -36.26 -9.70
C GLN A 69 -11.91 -36.91 -8.70
N ARG A 70 -12.42 -37.85 -7.90
CA ARG A 70 -11.67 -38.39 -6.77
C ARG A 70 -11.98 -39.86 -6.51
N VAL A 71 -10.92 -40.59 -6.16
CA VAL A 71 -10.96 -42.01 -5.78
C VAL A 71 -10.22 -42.16 -4.47
N VAL A 72 -10.92 -42.60 -3.43
CA VAL A 72 -10.35 -42.77 -2.08
C VAL A 72 -10.52 -44.21 -1.65
N LEU A 73 -9.41 -44.94 -1.57
CA LEU A 73 -9.34 -46.28 -1.02
C LEU A 73 -8.94 -46.19 0.46
N ARG A 74 -9.79 -46.69 1.37
CA ARG A 74 -9.45 -46.85 2.79
C ARG A 74 -9.08 -48.30 3.06
N ARG A 75 -8.01 -48.48 3.85
CA ARG A 75 -7.48 -49.78 4.25
C ARG A 75 -7.61 -49.97 5.76
N SER A 76 -7.65 -51.22 6.19
CA SER A 76 -7.54 -51.61 7.59
C SER A 76 -6.12 -51.38 8.11
N LEU A 77 -5.92 -51.54 9.41
CA LEU A 77 -4.59 -51.52 10.04
C LEU A 77 -3.63 -52.59 9.46
N PHE A 78 -4.18 -53.67 8.91
CA PHE A 78 -3.42 -54.75 8.27
C PHE A 78 -3.25 -54.54 6.75
N GLY A 79 -3.57 -53.34 6.23
CA GLY A 79 -3.41 -53.01 4.81
C GLY A 79 -4.51 -53.55 3.89
N VAL A 80 -5.51 -54.26 4.42
CA VAL A 80 -6.61 -54.84 3.64
C VAL A 80 -7.59 -53.75 3.21
N PRO A 81 -7.95 -53.63 1.92
CA PRO A 81 -8.92 -52.63 1.47
C PRO A 81 -10.30 -52.88 2.10
N GLN A 82 -10.86 -51.84 2.73
CA GLN A 82 -12.14 -51.90 3.46
C GLN A 82 -13.24 -51.09 2.78
N SER A 83 -12.89 -49.96 2.16
CA SER A 83 -13.89 -49.17 1.43
C SER A 83 -13.26 -48.37 0.30
N LEU A 84 -14.04 -48.17 -0.75
CA LEU A 84 -13.72 -47.35 -1.90
C LEU A 84 -14.78 -46.24 -2.03
N GLN A 85 -14.34 -44.99 -2.07
CA GLN A 85 -15.21 -43.85 -2.35
C GLN A 85 -14.87 -43.29 -3.72
N LEU A 86 -15.90 -43.09 -4.54
CA LEU A 86 -15.82 -42.53 -5.89
C LEU A 86 -16.68 -41.28 -5.97
N ASP A 87 -16.08 -40.14 -6.29
CA ASP A 87 -16.79 -38.87 -6.41
C ASP A 87 -16.87 -38.46 -7.88
N TYR A 88 -18.09 -38.44 -8.42
CA TYR A 88 -18.37 -38.08 -9.79
C TYR A 88 -19.01 -36.70 -9.87
N GLN A 89 -18.43 -35.80 -10.65
CA GLN A 89 -19.02 -34.51 -10.94
C GLN A 89 -19.84 -34.56 -12.22
N VAL A 90 -21.03 -33.95 -12.17
CA VAL A 90 -21.93 -33.84 -13.31
C VAL A 90 -21.50 -32.67 -14.19
N PHE A 91 -21.19 -32.94 -15.46
CA PHE A 91 -20.82 -31.92 -16.45
C PHE A 91 -21.89 -31.73 -17.53
N LEU A 92 -22.85 -32.64 -17.66
CA LEU A 92 -23.97 -32.47 -18.58
C LEU A 92 -25.00 -31.51 -17.98
N ALA A 93 -25.35 -30.47 -18.72
CA ALA A 93 -26.53 -29.64 -18.49
C ALA A 93 -27.63 -30.05 -19.49
N PRO A 94 -28.47 -31.06 -19.19
CA PRO A 94 -29.51 -31.49 -20.11
C PRO A 94 -30.64 -30.44 -20.18
N ARG A 95 -31.39 -30.42 -21.28
CA ARG A 95 -32.58 -29.54 -21.44
C ARG A 95 -33.83 -30.10 -20.76
N GLU A 96 -33.84 -31.41 -20.55
CA GLU A 96 -34.91 -32.17 -19.91
C GLU A 96 -34.28 -33.11 -18.88
N VAL A 97 -35.10 -33.66 -17.98
CA VAL A 97 -34.62 -34.62 -16.98
C VAL A 97 -34.04 -35.85 -17.69
N ARG A 98 -32.78 -36.19 -17.38
CA ARG A 98 -32.08 -37.31 -18.00
C ARG A 98 -31.42 -38.22 -16.96
N VAL A 99 -31.55 -39.53 -17.15
CA VAL A 99 -30.82 -40.53 -16.36
C VAL A 99 -29.41 -40.71 -16.94
N LEU A 100 -28.40 -40.57 -16.10
CA LEU A 100 -27.00 -40.84 -16.38
C LEU A 100 -26.56 -42.08 -15.62
N GLU A 101 -25.81 -42.96 -16.28
CA GLU A 101 -25.27 -44.15 -15.65
C GLU A 101 -23.86 -43.87 -15.14
N MET A 102 -23.65 -44.03 -13.83
CA MET A 102 -22.30 -44.13 -13.28
C MET A 102 -21.67 -45.43 -13.82
N PRO A 103 -20.44 -45.37 -14.33
CA PRO A 103 -19.84 -46.53 -14.99
C PRO A 103 -19.61 -47.68 -14.01
N VAL A 104 -19.66 -48.89 -14.55
CA VAL A 104 -19.22 -50.11 -13.85
C VAL A 104 -17.74 -49.97 -13.49
N VAL A 105 -17.37 -50.45 -12.31
CA VAL A 105 -15.97 -50.52 -11.86
C VAL A 105 -15.59 -51.98 -11.61
N GLU A 106 -14.48 -52.42 -12.18
CA GLU A 106 -13.98 -53.79 -12.03
C GLU A 106 -12.66 -53.77 -11.26
N LEU A 107 -12.67 -54.30 -10.04
CA LEU A 107 -11.49 -54.38 -9.18
C LEU A 107 -10.88 -55.78 -9.29
N ARG A 108 -9.60 -55.86 -9.61
CA ARG A 108 -8.87 -57.13 -9.73
C ARG A 108 -8.13 -57.42 -8.44
N PHE A 109 -8.29 -58.63 -7.93
CA PHE A 109 -7.59 -59.14 -6.76
C PHE A 109 -6.74 -60.33 -7.15
N SER A 110 -5.47 -60.33 -6.74
CA SER A 110 -4.52 -61.42 -6.92
C SER A 110 -4.22 -62.09 -5.57
N GLY A 111 -3.75 -63.34 -5.60
CA GLY A 111 -3.36 -64.07 -4.38
C GLY A 111 -4.06 -65.42 -4.22
N THR A 112 -3.95 -65.98 -3.03
CA THR A 112 -4.53 -67.27 -2.64
C THR A 112 -5.96 -67.09 -2.15
N PRO A 113 -6.91 -67.99 -2.45
CA PRO A 113 -6.74 -69.27 -3.16
C PRO A 113 -6.74 -69.17 -4.71
N ARG A 114 -7.24 -68.07 -5.27
CA ARG A 114 -7.20 -67.77 -6.72
C ARG A 114 -7.44 -66.28 -6.93
N ALA A 115 -6.86 -65.72 -8.00
CA ALA A 115 -7.22 -64.38 -8.46
C ALA A 115 -8.71 -64.27 -8.79
N GLN A 116 -9.32 -63.16 -8.39
CA GLN A 116 -10.76 -62.89 -8.52
C GLN A 116 -10.98 -61.45 -8.98
N THR A 117 -12.05 -61.22 -9.74
CA THR A 117 -12.46 -59.87 -10.14
C THR A 117 -13.78 -59.54 -9.47
N LEU A 118 -13.82 -58.43 -8.76
CA LEU A 118 -15.01 -57.89 -8.12
C LEU A 118 -15.60 -56.79 -9.00
N ARG A 119 -16.82 -57.02 -9.47
CA ARG A 119 -17.56 -56.07 -10.29
C ARG A 119 -18.49 -55.24 -9.42
N ILE A 120 -18.39 -53.93 -9.56
CA ILE A 120 -19.27 -52.93 -8.95
C ILE A 120 -20.17 -52.41 -10.07
N ASP A 121 -21.46 -52.73 -10.01
CA ASP A 121 -22.39 -52.44 -11.09
C ASP A 121 -22.64 -50.94 -11.29
N ALA A 122 -23.18 -50.59 -12.46
CA ALA A 122 -23.58 -49.22 -12.77
C ALA A 122 -24.63 -48.70 -11.77
N TRP A 123 -24.68 -47.39 -11.58
CA TRP A 123 -25.68 -46.76 -10.73
C TRP A 123 -26.36 -45.60 -11.47
N PRO A 124 -27.69 -45.59 -11.58
CA PRO A 124 -28.41 -44.54 -12.28
C PRO A 124 -28.51 -43.27 -11.43
N VAL A 125 -28.26 -42.12 -12.04
CA VAL A 125 -28.37 -40.80 -11.45
C VAL A 125 -29.19 -39.90 -12.37
N THR A 126 -30.27 -39.35 -11.84
CA THR A 126 -31.16 -38.45 -12.58
C THR A 126 -30.68 -37.02 -12.43
N VAL A 127 -30.35 -36.40 -13.56
CA VAL A 127 -29.90 -35.01 -13.68
C VAL A 127 -31.01 -34.17 -14.31
N GLY A 128 -31.38 -33.10 -13.61
CA GLY A 128 -32.35 -32.11 -14.07
C GLY A 128 -31.71 -30.97 -14.85
N PRO A 129 -32.53 -30.21 -15.60
CA PRO A 129 -32.06 -29.04 -16.33
C PRO A 129 -31.77 -27.86 -15.38
N LEU A 130 -30.84 -26.97 -15.77
CA LEU A 130 -30.55 -25.72 -15.03
C LEU A 130 -31.67 -24.69 -15.15
N ALA A 131 -32.32 -24.67 -16.31
CA ALA A 131 -33.43 -23.79 -16.60
C ALA A 131 -34.59 -24.61 -17.18
N PRO A 132 -35.84 -24.31 -16.84
CA PRO A 132 -37.00 -24.92 -17.48
C PRO A 132 -36.94 -24.72 -18.99
N ALA A 133 -37.42 -25.73 -19.73
CA ALA A 133 -37.51 -25.66 -21.19
C ALA A 133 -38.44 -24.52 -21.64
N GLU A 134 -39.50 -24.27 -20.88
CA GLU A 134 -40.40 -23.14 -21.05
C GLU A 134 -40.17 -22.13 -19.94
N ALA A 135 -39.56 -21.01 -20.28
CA ALA A 135 -39.36 -19.91 -19.37
C ALA A 135 -40.67 -19.16 -19.12
N SER A 136 -40.99 -18.89 -17.85
CA SER A 136 -42.08 -17.98 -17.54
C SER A 136 -41.74 -16.56 -18.02
N PRO A 137 -42.65 -15.88 -18.73
CA PRO A 137 -42.46 -14.49 -19.15
C PRO A 137 -42.53 -13.50 -17.98
N ARG A 138 -42.88 -13.95 -16.76
CA ARG A 138 -42.83 -13.12 -15.55
C ARG A 138 -41.41 -13.09 -14.99
N ASP A 139 -40.68 -12.02 -15.30
CA ASP A 139 -39.45 -11.48 -14.66
C ASP A 139 -38.26 -12.43 -14.38
N GLY A 140 -38.28 -13.69 -14.81
CA GLY A 140 -37.24 -14.66 -14.48
C GLY A 140 -36.31 -15.01 -15.64
N LEU A 141 -36.85 -15.73 -16.62
CA LEU A 141 -36.09 -16.49 -17.62
C LEU A 141 -36.53 -16.21 -19.06
N GLY A 142 -37.40 -15.21 -19.26
CA GLY A 142 -37.99 -14.86 -20.56
C GLY A 142 -36.96 -14.29 -21.54
N GLU A 143 -37.13 -13.03 -21.95
CA GLU A 143 -36.19 -12.40 -22.88
C GLU A 143 -34.80 -12.19 -22.25
N MET A 144 -33.79 -12.11 -23.11
CA MET A 144 -32.42 -11.80 -22.68
C MET A 144 -32.40 -10.46 -21.94
N ARG A 145 -31.93 -10.49 -20.69
CA ARG A 145 -31.80 -9.29 -19.87
C ARG A 145 -30.64 -8.43 -20.38
N PRO A 146 -30.74 -7.10 -20.29
CA PRO A 146 -29.63 -6.22 -20.62
C PRO A 146 -28.43 -6.49 -19.70
N ASP A 147 -27.23 -6.27 -20.23
CA ASP A 147 -25.98 -6.47 -19.50
C ASP A 147 -25.94 -5.63 -18.21
N ARG A 148 -25.56 -6.28 -17.10
CA ARG A 148 -25.34 -5.58 -15.84
C ARG A 148 -24.00 -4.86 -15.91
N ALA A 149 -24.01 -3.55 -15.63
CA ALA A 149 -22.76 -2.78 -15.51
C ALA A 149 -21.81 -3.44 -14.48
N PRO A 150 -20.49 -3.42 -14.75
CA PRO A 150 -19.52 -4.04 -13.84
C PRO A 150 -19.56 -3.36 -12.47
N PRO A 151 -19.39 -4.13 -11.37
CA PRO A 151 -19.28 -3.53 -10.05
C PRO A 151 -18.06 -2.60 -10.01
N LEU A 152 -18.26 -1.38 -9.51
CA LEU A 152 -17.17 -0.42 -9.33
C LEU A 152 -16.32 -0.82 -8.12
N LEU A 153 -15.01 -0.64 -8.24
CA LEU A 153 -14.08 -0.83 -7.11
C LEU A 153 -14.19 0.36 -6.15
N ASP A 154 -14.18 0.09 -4.85
CA ASP A 154 -14.12 1.15 -3.84
C ASP A 154 -12.75 1.83 -3.87
N THR A 155 -12.74 3.11 -4.24
CA THR A 155 -11.54 3.96 -4.33
C THR A 155 -11.42 4.96 -3.18
N ALA A 156 -12.36 4.94 -2.22
CA ALA A 156 -12.35 5.83 -1.06
C ALA A 156 -11.02 5.81 -0.28
N PRO A 157 -10.42 4.65 0.08
CA PRO A 157 -9.19 4.65 0.88
C PRO A 157 -7.98 5.21 0.12
N THR A 158 -7.91 4.98 -1.20
CA THR A 158 -6.84 5.53 -2.04
C THR A 158 -6.97 7.05 -2.14
N ARG A 159 -8.21 7.55 -2.28
CA ARG A 159 -8.48 8.99 -2.39
C ARG A 159 -8.14 9.73 -1.10
N THR A 160 -8.49 9.17 0.07
CA THR A 160 -8.16 9.81 1.36
C THR A 160 -6.65 9.85 1.59
N ARG A 161 -5.93 8.79 1.23
CA ARG A 161 -4.46 8.76 1.31
C ARG A 161 -3.81 9.82 0.42
N LEU A 162 -4.27 9.95 -0.83
CA LEU A 162 -3.76 10.98 -1.75
C LEU A 162 -3.99 12.40 -1.23
N VAL A 163 -5.18 12.67 -0.65
CA VAL A 163 -5.47 13.97 -0.03
C VAL A 163 -4.53 14.24 1.15
N PHE A 164 -4.30 13.24 1.99
CA PHE A 164 -3.37 13.36 3.12
C PHE A 164 -1.94 13.66 2.65
N GLU A 165 -1.43 12.91 1.66
CA GLU A 165 -0.10 13.11 1.08
C GLU A 165 0.03 14.52 0.47
N LEU A 166 -1.00 15.00 -0.23
CA LEU A 166 -1.02 16.34 -0.82
C LEU A 166 -1.00 17.43 0.25
N VAL A 167 -1.71 17.25 1.36
CA VAL A 167 -1.67 18.18 2.51
C VAL A 167 -0.27 18.21 3.14
N VAL A 168 0.38 17.06 3.31
CA VAL A 168 1.75 16.99 3.85
C VAL A 168 2.73 17.71 2.92
N ILE A 169 2.64 17.48 1.61
CA ILE A 169 3.48 18.19 0.62
C ILE A 169 3.25 19.71 0.70
N ALA A 170 2.00 20.16 0.78
CA ALA A 170 1.68 21.58 0.88
C ALA A 170 2.29 22.22 2.14
N LEU A 171 2.24 21.53 3.29
CA LEU A 171 2.85 22.00 4.53
C LEU A 171 4.38 22.09 4.44
N LEU A 172 5.03 21.09 3.83
CA LEU A 172 6.48 21.11 3.61
C LEU A 172 6.90 22.25 2.67
N LEU A 173 6.15 22.49 1.60
CA LEU A 173 6.39 23.60 0.68
C LEU A 173 6.17 24.96 1.37
N ALA A 174 5.14 25.10 2.19
CA ALA A 174 4.89 26.31 2.97
C ALA A 174 6.03 26.59 3.95
N TYR A 175 6.52 25.56 4.66
CA TYR A 175 7.69 25.67 5.53
C TYR A 175 8.94 26.08 4.75
N LEU A 176 9.19 25.46 3.59
CA LEU A 176 10.32 25.82 2.73
C LEU A 176 10.24 27.28 2.27
N ALA A 177 9.06 27.73 1.83
CA ALA A 177 8.83 29.12 1.45
C ALA A 177 9.07 30.08 2.63
N GLN A 178 8.67 29.71 3.84
CA GLN A 178 8.92 30.51 5.03
C GLN A 178 10.42 30.66 5.32
N VAL A 179 11.19 29.58 5.25
CA VAL A 179 12.63 29.58 5.55
C VAL A 179 13.44 30.30 4.48
N TYR A 180 13.14 30.07 3.20
CA TYR A 180 13.98 30.55 2.09
C TYR A 180 13.53 31.88 1.48
N LEU A 181 12.23 32.19 1.49
CA LEU A 181 11.72 33.43 0.90
C LEU A 181 11.41 34.46 1.99
N VAL A 182 10.56 34.11 2.97
CA VAL A 182 9.99 35.10 3.89
C VAL A 182 11.02 35.62 4.89
N LEU A 183 11.76 34.73 5.56
CA LEU A 183 12.71 35.11 6.60
C LEU A 183 13.90 35.95 6.06
N PRO A 184 14.57 35.57 4.93
CA PRO A 184 15.65 36.38 4.37
C PRO A 184 15.16 37.70 3.79
N TRP A 185 13.96 37.74 3.21
CA TRP A 185 13.38 38.97 2.69
C TRP A 185 13.05 39.98 3.80
N SER A 186 12.49 39.51 4.91
CA SER A 186 12.26 40.32 6.11
C SER A 186 13.58 40.84 6.71
N SER A 187 14.60 39.97 6.84
CA SER A 187 15.93 40.36 7.31
C SER A 187 16.59 41.41 6.39
N ARG A 188 16.46 41.28 5.07
CA ARG A 188 16.98 42.26 4.09
C ARG A 188 16.26 43.61 4.18
N ARG A 189 14.95 43.65 4.45
CA ARG A 189 14.19 44.89 4.65
C ARG A 189 14.60 45.64 5.92
N ARG A 190 15.07 44.94 6.95
CA ARG A 190 15.51 45.50 8.24
C ARG A 190 16.97 46.00 8.27
N ARG A 191 17.61 46.23 7.11
CA ARG A 191 19.01 46.70 7.00
C ARG A 191 19.07 48.23 6.83
N PRO A 192 19.21 49.02 7.91
CA PRO A 192 19.27 50.49 7.84
C PRO A 192 20.37 51.02 6.91
N PHE A 193 21.61 50.50 6.98
CA PHE A 193 22.69 51.00 6.11
C PHE A 193 22.51 50.58 4.65
N GLY A 194 21.92 49.42 4.39
CA GLY A 194 21.52 49.01 3.05
C GLY A 194 20.54 49.99 2.37
N ARG A 195 19.54 50.49 3.12
CA ARG A 195 18.58 51.49 2.65
C ARG A 195 19.24 52.86 2.45
N ALA A 196 20.04 53.30 3.41
CA ALA A 196 20.77 54.57 3.30
C ALA A 196 21.72 54.56 2.08
N TRP A 197 22.50 53.50 1.89
CA TRP A 197 23.44 53.40 0.76
C TRP A 197 22.75 53.46 -0.61
N ALA A 198 21.61 52.77 -0.76
CA ALA A 198 20.83 52.83 -2.00
C ALA A 198 20.33 54.25 -2.31
N ALA A 199 19.90 54.99 -1.28
CA ALA A 199 19.47 56.37 -1.41
C ALA A 199 20.63 57.34 -1.70
N LEU A 200 21.78 57.16 -1.04
CA LEU A 200 22.97 57.98 -1.30
C LEU A 200 23.59 57.72 -2.69
N ARG A 201 23.55 56.48 -3.19
CA ARG A 201 24.03 56.14 -4.54
C ARG A 201 23.18 56.76 -5.66
N ALA A 202 21.92 57.08 -5.38
CA ALA A 202 21.02 57.71 -6.36
C ALA A 202 21.24 59.23 -6.48
N LEU A 203 22.13 59.83 -5.68
CA LEU A 203 22.41 61.26 -5.74
C LEU A 203 23.28 61.62 -6.96
N PRO A 204 23.06 62.79 -7.58
CA PRO A 204 23.90 63.27 -8.67
C PRO A 204 25.32 63.57 -8.19
N ALA A 205 26.29 63.62 -9.12
CA ALA A 205 27.70 63.85 -8.79
C ALA A 205 27.97 65.20 -8.09
N GLN A 206 27.08 66.18 -8.27
CA GLN A 206 27.06 67.46 -7.58
C GLN A 206 25.66 67.68 -6.98
N PRO A 207 25.42 67.21 -5.75
CA PRO A 207 24.14 67.40 -5.08
C PRO A 207 23.99 68.86 -4.61
N ASP A 208 22.78 69.38 -4.76
CA ASP A 208 22.40 70.68 -4.20
C ASP A 208 22.47 70.68 -2.66
N ALA A 209 22.50 71.85 -2.02
CA ALA A 209 22.61 71.99 -0.57
C ALA A 209 21.51 71.20 0.18
N GLY A 210 20.27 71.21 -0.32
CA GLY A 210 19.18 70.41 0.24
C GLY A 210 19.40 68.89 0.11
N GLN A 211 19.99 68.46 -1.01
CA GLN A 211 20.29 67.04 -1.25
C GLN A 211 21.48 66.55 -0.43
N ARG A 212 22.49 67.40 -0.20
CA ARG A 212 23.61 67.12 0.71
C ARG A 212 23.12 66.95 2.14
N ARG A 213 22.32 67.89 2.62
CA ARG A 213 21.70 67.83 3.95
C ARG A 213 20.89 66.54 4.15
N ALA A 214 20.05 66.20 3.16
CA ALA A 214 19.29 64.95 3.17
C ALA A 214 20.17 63.68 3.11
N ALA A 215 21.40 63.75 2.59
CA ALA A 215 22.34 62.62 2.62
C ALA A 215 22.90 62.40 4.03
N PHE A 216 23.27 63.49 4.72
CA PHE A 216 23.69 63.43 6.12
C PHE A 216 22.56 62.95 7.05
N GLU A 217 21.32 63.45 6.86
CA GLU A 217 20.16 63.01 7.65
C GLU A 217 19.89 61.51 7.51
N ARG A 218 20.00 60.96 6.29
CA ARG A 218 19.80 59.53 6.05
C ARG A 218 20.87 58.64 6.67
N LEU A 219 22.12 59.11 6.71
CA LEU A 219 23.21 58.37 7.35
C LEU A 219 23.08 58.43 8.88
N HIS A 220 22.67 59.58 9.45
CA HIS A 220 22.30 59.70 10.87
C HIS A 220 21.12 58.80 11.23
N ALA A 221 20.06 58.78 10.42
CA ALA A 221 18.91 57.91 10.65
C ALA A 221 19.32 56.43 10.65
N ALA A 222 20.22 56.02 9.75
CA ALA A 222 20.75 54.66 9.73
C ALA A 222 21.63 54.35 10.95
N LEU A 223 22.44 55.30 11.41
CA LEU A 223 23.24 55.18 12.64
C LEU A 223 22.35 55.08 13.89
N ASN A 224 21.30 55.89 13.98
CA ASN A 224 20.36 55.87 15.09
C ASN A 224 19.53 54.58 15.12
N GLU A 225 19.02 54.13 13.97
CA GLU A 225 18.29 52.86 13.85
C GLU A 225 19.21 51.67 14.17
N THR A 226 20.51 51.79 13.85
CA THR A 226 21.53 50.82 14.24
C THR A 226 21.81 50.91 15.74
N ALA A 227 21.99 52.08 16.33
CA ALA A 227 22.29 52.22 17.76
C ALA A 227 21.08 51.84 18.65
N GLY A 228 19.86 51.98 18.14
CA GLY A 228 18.61 51.86 18.90
C GLY A 228 18.25 53.12 19.69
N GLU A 229 19.06 54.17 19.56
CA GLU A 229 18.98 55.46 20.25
C GLU A 229 19.55 56.57 19.35
N VAL A 230 19.36 57.84 19.71
CA VAL A 230 19.94 58.96 18.95
C VAL A 230 21.43 59.08 19.31
N LEU A 231 22.30 58.81 18.34
CA LEU A 231 23.74 58.80 18.52
C LEU A 231 24.33 60.19 18.27
N PHE A 232 25.12 60.69 19.21
CA PHE A 232 25.91 61.91 19.08
C PHE A 232 27.41 61.59 19.18
N GLU A 233 28.26 62.52 18.75
CA GLU A 233 29.73 62.38 18.80
C GLU A 233 30.26 61.89 20.17
N PRO A 234 29.81 62.42 21.33
CA PRO A 234 30.29 61.94 22.63
C PRO A 234 29.88 60.50 22.97
N GLY A 235 28.80 59.99 22.36
CA GLY A 235 28.28 58.64 22.58
C GLY A 235 28.86 57.58 21.63
N LEU A 236 29.79 57.97 20.75
CA LEU A 236 30.38 57.07 19.75
C LEU A 236 31.18 55.92 20.40
N ASP A 237 31.83 56.19 21.54
CA ASP A 237 32.63 55.19 22.25
C ASP A 237 31.74 54.11 22.90
N ASP A 238 30.61 54.52 23.47
CA ASP A 238 29.59 53.59 24.00
C ASP A 238 28.91 52.78 22.89
N PHE A 239 28.77 53.36 21.70
CA PHE A 239 28.26 52.64 20.52
C PHE A 239 29.24 51.57 20.04
N VAL A 240 30.53 51.89 19.95
CA VAL A 240 31.58 50.93 19.55
C VAL A 240 31.72 49.82 20.60
N ALA A 241 31.62 50.14 21.89
CA ALA A 241 31.62 49.14 22.96
C ALA A 241 30.42 48.17 22.86
N ARG A 242 29.22 48.68 22.57
CA ARG A 242 28.01 47.86 22.36
C ARG A 242 28.03 47.09 21.03
N ARG A 243 28.75 47.58 20.02
CA ARG A 243 28.85 46.97 18.68
C ARG A 243 30.31 46.91 18.19
N PRO A 244 31.11 45.95 18.68
CA PRO A 244 32.54 45.86 18.37
C PRO A 244 32.86 45.75 16.88
N ARG A 245 31.91 45.27 16.06
CA ARG A 245 32.02 45.20 14.60
C ARG A 245 32.28 46.55 13.93
N PHE A 246 31.84 47.66 14.53
CA PHE A 246 32.06 49.00 14.00
C PHE A 246 33.36 49.66 14.51
N ALA A 247 34.18 48.96 15.31
CA ALA A 247 35.39 49.52 15.90
C ALA A 247 36.39 50.03 14.84
N ALA A 248 36.56 49.30 13.73
CA ALA A 248 37.45 49.68 12.63
C ALA A 248 37.00 50.98 11.90
N LEU A 249 35.74 51.39 12.05
CA LEU A 249 35.18 52.59 11.43
C LEU A 249 35.01 53.75 12.43
N ARG A 250 35.50 53.63 13.66
CA ARG A 250 35.33 54.65 14.71
C ARG A 250 35.83 56.02 14.24
N GLU A 251 37.04 56.10 13.70
CA GLU A 251 37.65 57.36 13.26
C GLU A 251 36.88 58.00 12.10
N ASP A 252 36.46 57.18 11.13
CA ASP A 252 35.63 57.63 10.02
C ASP A 252 34.26 58.16 10.48
N LEU A 253 33.66 57.53 11.50
CA LEU A 253 32.40 57.97 12.10
C LEU A 253 32.56 59.27 12.92
N ALA A 254 33.65 59.41 13.68
CA ALA A 254 33.95 60.64 14.41
C ALA A 254 34.11 61.82 13.43
N HIS A 255 34.85 61.60 12.35
CA HIS A 255 35.02 62.57 11.27
C HIS A 255 33.70 62.89 10.56
N PHE A 256 32.78 61.92 10.44
CA PHE A 256 31.41 62.17 9.95
C PHE A 256 30.60 63.08 10.88
N PHE A 257 30.62 62.87 12.19
CA PHE A 257 29.92 63.73 13.14
C PHE A 257 30.45 65.17 13.12
N ALA A 258 31.79 65.34 13.04
CA ALA A 258 32.42 66.65 12.93
C ALA A 258 32.00 67.39 11.64
N ARG A 259 32.02 66.71 10.49
CA ARG A 259 31.59 67.28 9.20
C ARG A 259 30.09 67.55 9.15
N SER A 260 29.29 66.66 9.74
CA SER A 260 27.85 66.86 9.84
C SER A 260 27.54 68.12 10.66
N ARG A 261 28.22 68.34 11.79
CA ARG A 261 28.05 69.58 12.59
C ARG A 261 28.38 70.82 11.77
N ALA A 262 29.45 70.78 10.97
CA ALA A 262 29.82 71.88 10.08
C ALA A 262 28.79 72.13 8.96
N GLU A 263 28.19 71.08 8.37
CA GLU A 263 27.16 71.23 7.33
C GLU A 263 25.83 71.77 7.89
N PHE A 264 25.41 71.34 9.09
CA PHE A 264 24.13 71.76 9.68
C PHE A 264 24.21 73.12 10.40
N PHE A 265 25.34 73.46 11.02
CA PHE A 265 25.47 74.65 11.89
C PHE A 265 26.57 75.63 11.47
N GLY A 266 27.47 75.23 10.56
CA GLY A 266 28.70 75.98 10.22
C GLY A 266 28.70 76.70 8.87
N GLY A 267 27.59 76.73 8.12
CA GLY A 267 27.47 77.55 6.91
C GLY A 267 27.92 76.93 5.57
N GLY A 268 28.03 75.59 5.50
CA GLY A 268 28.13 74.84 4.23
C GLY A 268 29.54 74.33 3.90
N GLY A 269 29.67 73.00 3.87
CA GLY A 269 30.86 72.22 3.54
C GLY A 269 30.98 71.90 2.04
N GLY A 270 32.22 71.78 1.58
CA GLY A 270 32.62 71.83 0.17
C GLY A 270 32.14 70.68 -0.72
N ALA A 271 32.20 70.94 -2.03
CA ALA A 271 31.70 70.10 -3.13
C ALA A 271 32.30 68.67 -3.25
N GLY A 272 33.15 68.22 -2.31
CA GLY A 272 33.78 66.90 -2.28
C GLY A 272 33.11 65.87 -1.36
N ASP A 273 32.14 66.27 -0.53
CA ASP A 273 31.63 65.43 0.57
C ASP A 273 30.73 64.26 0.13
N ALA A 274 30.05 64.38 -1.02
CA ALA A 274 29.08 63.39 -1.47
C ALA A 274 29.69 62.01 -1.77
N ARG A 275 30.87 61.97 -2.42
CA ARG A 275 31.56 60.72 -2.76
C ARG A 275 32.08 60.01 -1.51
N TRP A 276 32.62 60.79 -0.57
CA TRP A 276 33.11 60.25 0.70
C TRP A 276 31.97 59.69 1.57
N LEU A 277 30.82 60.36 1.62
CA LEU A 277 29.63 59.85 2.33
C LEU A 277 29.10 58.53 1.74
N VAL A 278 29.08 58.40 0.41
CA VAL A 278 28.68 57.16 -0.27
C VAL A 278 29.64 56.03 0.11
N GLU A 279 30.94 56.30 0.15
CA GLU A 279 31.97 55.33 0.51
C GLU A 279 31.91 54.92 2.00
N LEU A 280 31.70 55.89 2.90
CA LEU A 280 31.47 55.61 4.31
C LEU A 280 30.22 54.74 4.52
N CYS A 281 29.12 55.09 3.86
CA CYS A 281 27.87 54.31 3.93
C CYS A 281 28.05 52.90 3.35
N ARG A 282 28.89 52.73 2.32
CA ARG A 282 29.26 51.42 1.77
C ARG A 282 29.98 50.57 2.81
N ARG A 283 31.00 51.13 3.47
CA ARG A 283 31.77 50.46 4.52
C ARG A 283 30.89 50.07 5.71
N CYS A 284 30.00 50.96 6.17
CA CYS A 284 29.03 50.63 7.24
C CYS A 284 28.06 49.51 6.82
N ARG A 285 27.60 49.50 5.57
CA ARG A 285 26.73 48.44 5.03
C ARG A 285 27.44 47.10 4.95
N ASP A 286 28.72 47.07 4.59
CA ASP A 286 29.47 45.83 4.46
C ASP A 286 29.75 45.20 5.83
N VAL A 287 29.99 46.03 6.86
CA VAL A 287 30.02 45.61 8.28
C VAL A 287 28.64 45.10 8.76
N GLU A 288 27.53 45.76 8.41
CA GLU A 288 26.16 45.32 8.72
C GLU A 288 25.82 43.95 8.08
N ARG A 289 26.41 43.65 6.93
CA ARG A 289 26.23 42.37 6.21
C ARG A 289 27.12 41.24 6.74
N GLY A 290 28.05 41.53 7.65
CA GLY A 290 29.04 40.58 8.14
C GLY A 290 30.10 40.21 7.10
N ALA A 291 30.39 41.11 6.16
CA ALA A 291 31.39 40.92 5.10
C ALA A 291 32.78 41.48 5.47
N ALA A 292 32.99 41.84 6.74
CA ALA A 292 34.24 42.31 7.32
C ALA A 292 34.45 41.68 8.70
#